data_AF-A0A961GVY4-F1
#
_entry.id   AF-A0A961GVY4-F1
#
_cell.length_a   1.000
_cell.length_b   1.000
_cell.length_c   1.000
_cell.angle_alpha   90.00
_cell.angle_beta   90.00
_cell.angle_gamma   90.00
#
_symmetry.space_group_name_H-M   'P 1'
#
loop_
_entity.id
_entity.type
_entity.pdbx_description
1 polymer ?
#
loop_
_entity_poly.entity_id
_entity_poly.type
_entity_poly.pdbx_seq_one_letter_code
_entity_poly.pdbx_strand_id
1 'polypeptide(L)'
;RNLDRRIEVLARIVDREHLARIERFFAFGFSDEVSSWHLLPDGTWKRRTVSEEGEPLPDLQDLVMRDRAEARSRETRTPRGAQ
;
A
#
# COMPACT_ATOMS: atom_id res chain seq x y z
N ARG A 1 -3.89 -17.56 18.94
CA ARG A 1 -3.74 -18.56 17.86
C ARG A 1 -2.57 -18.36 16.88
N ASN A 2 -2.02 -17.16 16.68
CA ASN A 2 -0.69 -17.02 16.05
C ASN A 2 0.41 -17.05 17.11
N LEU A 3 0.23 -16.30 18.19
CA LEU A 3 1.26 -16.15 19.23
C LEU A 3 1.38 -17.31 20.24
N ASP A 4 0.47 -18.28 20.20
CA ASP A 4 0.40 -19.39 21.16
C ASP A 4 1.02 -20.70 20.64
N ARG A 5 1.20 -20.84 19.32
CA ARG A 5 1.57 -22.11 18.69
C ARG A 5 2.48 -21.98 17.47
N ARG A 6 2.95 -20.78 17.15
CA ARG A 6 3.85 -20.52 16.02
C ARG A 6 5.11 -19.82 16.52
N ILE A 7 6.21 -20.08 15.84
CA ILE A 7 7.42 -19.27 15.95
C ILE A 7 7.23 -18.09 15.00
N GLU A 8 7.26 -16.88 15.54
CA GLU A 8 7.09 -15.63 14.80
C GLU A 8 8.40 -14.83 14.84
N VAL A 9 8.68 -14.08 13.78
CA VAL A 9 9.85 -13.19 13.70
C VAL A 9 9.39 -11.80 13.30
N LEU A 10 9.89 -10.79 14.02
CA LEU A 10 9.74 -9.40 13.66
C LEU A 10 11.06 -8.88 13.10
N ALA A 11 11.03 -8.34 11.89
CA ALA A 11 12.17 -7.69 11.27
C ALA A 11 11.98 -6.17 11.33
N ARG A 12 12.97 -5.46 11.87
CA ARG A 12 12.98 -4.00 11.83
C ARG A 12 13.45 -3.53 10.46
N ILE A 13 12.67 -2.64 9.86
CA ILE A 13 13.05 -1.94 8.63
C ILE A 13 13.72 -0.64 9.04
N VAL A 14 14.98 -0.45 8.60
CA VAL A 14 15.79 0.74 8.96
C VAL A 14 16.16 1.59 7.75
N ASP A 15 16.10 0.99 6.55
CA ASP A 15 16.37 1.70 5.32
C ASP A 15 15.29 2.76 5.07
N ARG A 16 15.72 4.01 4.85
CA ARG A 16 14.82 5.16 4.71
C ARG A 16 13.94 5.06 3.47
N GLU A 17 14.45 4.51 2.39
CA GLU A 17 13.67 4.35 1.16
C GLU A 17 12.58 3.30 1.36
N HIS A 18 12.89 2.19 2.03
CA HIS A 18 11.91 1.18 2.39
C HIS A 18 10.83 1.72 3.33
N LEU A 19 11.22 2.50 4.35
CA LEU A 19 10.28 3.14 5.26
C LEU A 19 9.34 4.09 4.50
N ALA A 20 9.89 5.00 3.69
CA ALA A 20 9.09 5.93 2.90
C ALA A 20 8.14 5.21 1.93
N ARG A 21 8.54 4.05 1.38
CA ARG A 21 7.65 3.25 0.51
C ARG A 21 6.50 2.61 1.29
N ILE A 22 6.78 2.07 2.47
CA ILE A 22 5.74 1.49 3.33
C ILE A 22 4.76 2.56 3.80
N GLU A 23 5.25 3.75 4.15
CA GLU A 23 4.41 4.91 4.47
C GLU A 23 3.49 5.28 3.31
N ARG A 24 3.99 5.32 2.06
CA ARG A 24 3.15 5.55 0.87
C ARG A 24 2.08 4.46 0.70
N PHE A 25 2.42 3.20 0.91
CA PHE A 25 1.43 2.12 0.82
C PHE A 25 0.35 2.23 1.89
N PHE A 26 0.71 2.60 3.12
CA PHE A 26 -0.28 2.86 4.16
C PHE A 26 -1.13 4.10 3.86
N ALA A 27 -0.54 5.16 3.29
CA ALA A 27 -1.30 6.33 2.87
C ALA A 27 -2.40 5.95 1.85
N PHE A 28 -2.09 5.10 0.88
CA PHE A 28 -3.12 4.58 -0.04
C PHE A 28 -4.11 3.66 0.67
N GLY A 29 -3.62 2.70 1.46
CA GLY A 29 -4.48 1.69 2.10
C GLY A 29 -5.44 2.23 3.16
N PHE A 30 -5.15 3.40 3.73
CA PHE A 30 -6.02 4.10 4.69
C PHE A 30 -6.76 5.30 4.09
N SER A 31 -6.55 5.60 2.81
CA SER A 31 -7.24 6.69 2.13
C SER A 31 -8.67 6.31 1.75
N ASP A 32 -9.56 7.29 1.80
CA ASP A 32 -10.90 7.23 1.22
C ASP A 32 -10.89 7.43 -0.31
N GLU A 33 -9.73 7.42 -0.96
CA GLU A 33 -9.60 7.59 -2.42
C GLU A 33 -9.37 6.26 -3.15
N VAL A 34 -9.47 5.12 -2.47
CA VAL A 34 -9.30 3.80 -3.09
C VAL A 34 -10.47 2.87 -2.76
N SER A 35 -10.70 1.88 -3.62
CA SER A 35 -11.69 0.85 -3.31
C SER A 35 -11.24 0.02 -2.11
N SER A 36 -12.13 -0.13 -1.14
CA SER A 36 -11.82 -0.75 0.15
C SER A 36 -13.04 -1.48 0.73
N TRP A 37 -12.79 -2.26 1.78
CA TRP A 37 -13.81 -2.88 2.61
C TRP A 37 -13.73 -2.27 4.01
N HIS A 38 -14.83 -1.71 4.49
CA HIS A 38 -14.90 -1.09 5.80
C HIS A 38 -15.56 -2.08 6.77
N LEU A 39 -14.87 -2.40 7.85
CA LEU A 39 -15.43 -3.15 8.98
C LEU A 39 -16.26 -2.19 9.83
N LEU A 40 -17.56 -2.46 9.96
CA LEU A 40 -18.48 -1.68 10.77
C LEU A 40 -18.46 -2.15 12.24
N PRO A 41 -18.94 -1.34 13.20
CA PRO A 41 -18.96 -1.70 14.62
C PRO A 41 -19.76 -2.96 14.96
N ASP A 42 -20.73 -3.33 14.12
CA ASP A 42 -21.54 -4.55 14.26
C ASP A 42 -20.85 -5.80 13.70
N GLY A 43 -19.62 -5.66 13.19
CA GLY A 43 -18.83 -6.74 12.60
C GLY A 43 -19.15 -7.03 11.14
N THR A 44 -20.05 -6.26 10.51
CA THR A 44 -20.34 -6.41 9.08
C THR A 44 -19.31 -5.69 8.22
N TRP A 45 -19.12 -6.18 7.00
CA TRP A 45 -18.22 -5.58 6.02
C TRP A 45 -19.02 -4.82 4.96
N LYS A 46 -18.72 -3.54 4.79
CA LYS A 46 -19.30 -2.70 3.74
C LYS A 46 -18.28 -2.45 2.64
N ARG A 47 -18.66 -2.72 1.39
CA ARG A 47 -17.83 -2.41 0.22
C ARG A 47 -17.93 -0.92 -0.11
N ARG A 48 -16.78 -0.28 -0.34
CA ARG A 48 -16.67 1.08 -0.85
C ARG A 48 -15.94 1.05 -2.19
N THR A 49 -16.62 1.46 -3.25
CA THR A 49 -16.13 1.41 -4.65
C THR A 49 -16.38 2.70 -5.42
N VAL A 50 -17.11 3.64 -4.84
CA VAL A 50 -17.41 4.94 -5.44
C VAL A 50 -17.10 6.06 -4.43
N SER A 51 -16.66 7.20 -4.94
CA SER A 51 -16.43 8.41 -4.15
C SER A 51 -17.74 9.07 -3.72
N GLU A 52 -17.66 10.15 -2.95
CA GLU A 52 -18.84 10.93 -2.55
C GLU A 52 -19.54 11.59 -3.76
N GLU A 53 -18.77 11.89 -4.80
CA GLU A 53 -19.22 12.42 -6.09
C GLU A 53 -19.78 11.35 -7.03
N GLY A 54 -19.72 10.07 -6.63
CA GLY A 54 -20.22 8.93 -7.41
C GLY A 54 -19.22 8.36 -8.42
N GLU A 55 -17.98 8.85 -8.43
CA GLU A 55 -16.94 8.37 -9.35
C GLU A 55 -16.34 7.03 -8.90
N PRO A 56 -15.98 6.12 -9.83
CA PRO A 56 -15.34 4.86 -9.47
C PRO A 56 -13.99 5.08 -8.77
N LEU A 57 -13.80 4.43 -7.62
CA LEU A 57 -12.53 4.47 -6.90
C LEU A 57 -11.53 3.48 -7.52
N PRO A 58 -10.25 3.85 -7.64
CA PRO A 58 -9.20 2.97 -8.12
C PRO A 58 -8.98 1.78 -7.18
N ASP A 59 -8.53 0.65 -7.75
CA ASP A 59 -8.07 -0.50 -6.97
C ASP A 59 -6.70 -0.23 -6.35
N LEU A 60 -6.54 -0.58 -5.07
CA LEU A 60 -5.30 -0.37 -4.33
C LEU A 60 -4.12 -1.14 -4.93
N GLN A 61 -4.32 -2.38 -5.38
CA GLN A 61 -3.24 -3.17 -5.96
C GLN A 61 -2.77 -2.58 -7.27
N ASP A 62 -3.69 -2.08 -8.10
CA ASP A 62 -3.34 -1.38 -9.34
C ASP A 62 -2.49 -0.13 -9.07
N LEU A 63 -2.84 0.66 -8.05
CA LEU A 63 -2.05 1.83 -7.65
C LEU A 63 -0.64 1.43 -7.18
N VAL A 64 -0.54 0.38 -6.34
CA VAL A 64 0.76 -0.13 -5.86
C VAL A 64 1.60 -0.69 -7.01
N MET A 65 1.00 -1.37 -7.98
CA MET A 65 1.70 -1.88 -9.15
C MET A 65 2.25 -0.74 -10.02
N ARG A 66 1.48 0.33 -10.22
CA ARG A 66 1.92 1.52 -10.95
C ARG A 66 3.09 2.22 -10.24
N ASP A 67 2.99 2.47 -8.92
CA ASP A 67 4.08 3.05 -8.13
C ASP A 67 5.38 2.24 -8.27
N ARG A 68 5.28 0.90 -8.24
CA ARG A 68 6.46 0.03 -8.44
C ARG A 68 7.03 0.07 -9.86
N ALA A 69 6.18 0.13 -10.88
CA ALA A 69 6.62 0.23 -12.26
C ALA A 69 7.37 1.55 -12.51
N GLU A 70 6.85 2.65 -11.96
CA GLU A 70 7.48 3.97 -12.04
C GLU A 70 8.83 4.01 -11.33
N ALA A 71 8.92 3.49 -10.10
CA ALA A 71 10.17 3.42 -9.36
C ALA A 71 11.26 2.68 -10.15
N ARG A 72 10.92 1.53 -10.74
CA ARG A 72 11.84 0.75 -11.59
C ARG A 72 12.29 1.51 -12.84
N SER A 73 11.38 2.26 -13.47
CA SER A 73 11.72 3.07 -14.64
C SER A 73 12.70 4.20 -14.30
N ARG A 74 12.59 4.81 -13.10
CA ARG A 74 13.51 5.85 -12.61
C ARG A 74 14.90 5.29 -12.33
N GLU A 75 14.97 4.10 -11.75
CA GLU A 75 16.23 3.38 -11.54
C GLU A 75 16.92 3.08 -12.87
N THR A 76 16.16 2.63 -13.88
CA THR A 76 16.69 2.29 -15.21
C THR A 76 17.16 3.54 -15.99
N ARG A 77 16.56 4.70 -15.73
CA ARG A 77 16.89 5.99 -16.38
C ARG A 77 18.03 6.74 -15.70
N THR A 78 18.45 6.33 -14.50
CA THR A 78 19.60 6.93 -13.82
C THR A 78 20.86 6.23 -14.33
N PRO A 79 21.73 6.89 -15.13
CA PRO A 79 22.95 6.25 -15.58
C PRO A 79 23.82 5.92 -14.35
N ARG A 80 24.18 4.65 -14.20
CA ARG A 80 25.26 4.26 -13.28
C ARG A 80 26.57 4.82 -13.83
N GLY A 81 26.96 6.02 -13.42
CA GLY A 81 28.30 6.54 -13.70
C GLY A 81 28.43 8.05 -13.60
N ALA A 82 28.96 8.52 -12.46
CA ALA A 82 29.83 9.68 -12.40
C ALA A 82 30.71 9.55 -11.14
N GLN A 83 31.75 8.72 -11.25
CA GLN A 83 33.03 8.89 -10.55
C GLN A 83 34.09 8.90 -11.64
#